data_AF-A0A1I0Q4W2-F1
#
_entry.id   AF-A0A1I0Q4W2-F1
#
_cell.length_a   1.000
_cell.length_b   1.000
_cell.length_c   1.000
_cell.angle_alpha   90.00
_cell.angle_beta   90.00
_cell.angle_gamma   90.00
#
_symmetry.space_group_name_H-M   'P 1'
#
loop_
_entity.id
_entity.type
_entity.pdbx_description
1 polymer ?
#
loop_
_entity_poly.entity_id
_entity_poly.type
_entity_poly.pdbx_seq_one_letter_code
_entity_poly.pdbx_strand_id
1 'polypeptide(L)'
;MIQGRQRTELTLDTIFEHVSEYDIFRHYLGHDFKLGKPFRSPLRHKDDNPSASIIKTKFGRLYFTDFGPGGFRGKIIDFLRNIYPGSNFNDILHQIDNDLNLGITNGKAPSKPIRRTITDQVGYTDDYQSFKLIQVTPKPFCSEDFKFWGMYHLDKSDLKKEPVVYRVGALYIDKIKIEIGSNELVYGFLFEGGKWKIYRPLAENKKDKWRCNVPHDQLYGIKSLNPSKGAFQIKAVKDFKVASKFYDNCYGIQYEGNNVIGEADMKYLLTFPWILICNDPDEAGKKATEYYTSLNNKFKPFIIPSSYITPPIRKDLADIARHYGPGTVERIIIKNIETL
;
A
#
# COMPACT_ATOMS: atom_id res chain seq x y z
N MET A 1 14.09 -29.59 -49.68
CA MET A 1 14.09 -28.46 -48.72
C MET A 1 13.18 -28.84 -47.56
N ILE A 2 13.74 -29.15 -46.39
CA ILE A 2 12.96 -29.39 -45.18
C ILE A 2 12.56 -28.00 -44.66
N GLN A 3 11.29 -27.62 -44.80
CA GLN A 3 10.76 -26.41 -44.17
C GLN A 3 10.72 -26.66 -42.66
N GLY A 4 11.77 -26.25 -41.96
CA GLY A 4 11.79 -26.25 -40.50
C GLY A 4 10.72 -25.29 -39.99
N ARG A 5 9.64 -25.83 -39.42
CA ARG A 5 8.67 -25.05 -38.65
C ARG A 5 9.40 -24.52 -37.41
N GLN A 6 9.61 -23.20 -37.31
CA GLN A 6 10.04 -22.61 -36.04
C GLN A 6 8.96 -22.91 -35.00
N ARG A 7 9.31 -23.70 -33.98
CA ARG A 7 8.46 -23.89 -32.81
C ARG A 7 8.64 -22.68 -31.91
N THR A 8 7.59 -21.87 -31.76
CA THR A 8 7.55 -20.83 -30.73
C THR A 8 7.39 -21.50 -29.37
N GLU A 9 8.29 -21.19 -28.43
CA GLU A 9 8.20 -21.70 -27.06
C GLU A 9 7.00 -21.09 -26.35
N LEU A 10 6.21 -21.91 -25.66
CA LEU A 10 5.08 -21.42 -24.88
C LEU A 10 5.60 -20.73 -23.61
N THR A 11 5.58 -19.42 -23.62
CA THR A 11 5.93 -18.56 -22.49
C THR A 11 4.85 -17.52 -22.26
N LEU A 12 4.87 -16.91 -21.08
CA LEU A 12 3.92 -15.85 -20.75
C LEU A 12 4.05 -14.64 -21.71
N ASP A 13 5.27 -14.32 -22.16
CA ASP A 13 5.50 -13.24 -23.12
C ASP A 13 4.90 -13.57 -24.49
N THR A 14 5.08 -14.81 -24.98
CA THR A 14 4.46 -15.25 -26.24
C THR A 14 2.94 -15.29 -26.19
N ILE A 15 2.35 -15.56 -25.01
CA ILE A 15 0.90 -15.41 -24.81
C ILE A 15 0.50 -13.94 -24.97
N PHE A 16 1.22 -13.00 -24.35
CA PHE A 16 0.89 -11.58 -24.42
C PHE A 16 1.12 -10.93 -25.79
N GLU A 17 1.90 -11.56 -26.66
CA GLU A 17 1.96 -11.19 -28.07
C GLU A 17 0.62 -11.43 -28.79
N HIS A 18 -0.15 -12.44 -28.36
CA HIS A 18 -1.37 -12.88 -29.03
C HIS A 18 -2.65 -12.39 -28.35
N VAL A 19 -2.61 -12.09 -27.05
CA VAL A 19 -3.78 -11.64 -26.30
C VAL A 19 -3.42 -10.66 -25.18
N SER A 20 -4.28 -9.68 -24.91
CA SER A 20 -4.04 -8.73 -23.84
C SER A 20 -4.27 -9.36 -22.46
N GLU A 21 -3.54 -8.93 -21.43
CA GLU A 21 -3.84 -9.34 -20.04
C GLU A 21 -5.29 -9.05 -19.65
N TYR A 22 -5.86 -7.97 -20.18
CA TYR A 22 -7.25 -7.59 -19.96
C TYR A 22 -8.21 -8.67 -20.46
N ASP A 23 -8.02 -9.14 -21.69
CA ASP A 23 -8.87 -10.17 -22.30
C ASP A 23 -8.74 -11.51 -21.57
N ILE A 24 -7.53 -11.87 -21.10
CA ILE A 24 -7.34 -13.06 -20.28
C ILE A 24 -8.14 -12.94 -18.97
N PHE A 25 -7.98 -11.84 -18.22
CA PHE A 25 -8.78 -11.63 -17.00
C PHE A 25 -10.28 -11.63 -17.28
N ARG A 26 -10.73 -10.97 -18.36
CA ARG A 26 -12.14 -10.89 -18.75
C ARG A 26 -12.71 -12.28 -19.01
N HIS A 27 -11.96 -13.14 -19.70
CA HIS A 27 -12.36 -14.51 -19.99
C HIS A 27 -12.60 -15.31 -18.70
N TYR A 28 -11.63 -15.34 -17.79
CA TYR A 28 -11.74 -16.11 -16.55
C TYR A 28 -12.66 -15.49 -15.50
N LEU A 29 -12.94 -14.19 -15.57
CA LEU A 29 -13.99 -13.56 -14.77
C LEU A 29 -15.41 -13.86 -15.29
N GLY A 30 -15.55 -14.16 -16.58
CA GLY A 30 -16.86 -14.39 -17.22
C GLY A 30 -17.68 -13.13 -17.43
N HIS A 31 -17.13 -11.94 -17.17
CA HIS A 31 -17.82 -10.65 -17.36
C HIS A 31 -16.83 -9.52 -17.67
N ASP A 32 -17.36 -8.43 -18.23
CA ASP A 32 -16.61 -7.19 -18.42
C ASP A 32 -16.27 -6.51 -17.08
N PHE A 33 -15.11 -5.85 -17.02
CA PHE A 33 -14.69 -5.10 -15.85
C PHE A 33 -14.06 -3.76 -16.24
N LYS A 34 -14.07 -2.80 -15.30
CA LYS A 34 -13.36 -1.53 -15.45
C LYS A 34 -12.17 -1.51 -14.50
N LEU A 35 -11.00 -1.14 -15.01
CA LEU A 35 -9.79 -1.04 -14.18
C LEU A 35 -10.03 -0.12 -12.97
N GLY A 36 -9.59 -0.58 -11.79
CA GLY A 36 -9.73 0.11 -10.51
C GLY A 36 -11.16 0.22 -9.97
N LYS A 37 -12.18 -0.32 -10.65
CA LYS A 37 -13.54 -0.38 -10.13
C LYS A 37 -13.78 -1.71 -9.39
N PRO A 38 -14.40 -1.67 -8.21
CA PRO A 38 -14.68 -2.89 -7.46
C PRO A 38 -15.79 -3.71 -8.15
N PHE A 39 -15.63 -5.02 -8.13
CA PHE A 39 -16.59 -6.03 -8.55
C PHE A 39 -16.60 -7.19 -7.53
N ARG A 40 -17.54 -8.13 -7.71
CA ARG A 40 -17.64 -9.29 -6.82
C ARG A 40 -16.50 -10.26 -7.07
N SER A 41 -15.82 -10.68 -6.01
CA SER A 41 -14.68 -11.58 -6.15
C SER A 41 -15.12 -12.96 -6.68
N PRO A 42 -14.51 -13.48 -7.76
CA PRO A 42 -14.76 -14.85 -8.22
C PRO A 42 -14.14 -15.89 -7.26
N LEU A 43 -13.26 -15.47 -6.36
CA LEU A 43 -12.56 -16.34 -5.42
C LEU A 43 -13.35 -16.58 -4.12
N ARG A 44 -14.53 -15.94 -3.97
CA ARG A 44 -15.36 -16.02 -2.77
C ARG A 44 -16.75 -16.57 -3.12
N HIS A 45 -17.17 -17.64 -2.43
CA HIS A 45 -18.48 -18.26 -2.64
C HIS A 45 -19.69 -17.37 -2.28
N LYS A 46 -19.49 -16.39 -1.39
CA LYS A 46 -20.49 -15.37 -1.05
C LYS A 46 -19.80 -14.01 -0.96
N ASP A 47 -20.06 -13.15 -1.93
CA ASP A 47 -19.59 -11.77 -1.92
C ASP A 47 -20.75 -10.78 -2.04
N ASP A 48 -21.29 -10.39 -0.89
CA ASP A 48 -22.35 -9.40 -0.78
C ASP A 48 -21.82 -7.96 -0.92
N ASN A 49 -20.49 -7.77 -0.84
CA ASN A 49 -19.84 -6.46 -0.83
C ASN A 49 -18.67 -6.42 -1.82
N PRO A 50 -18.88 -5.89 -3.05
CA PRO A 50 -17.83 -5.78 -4.06
C PRO A 50 -16.54 -5.16 -3.51
N SER A 51 -15.48 -5.96 -3.44
CA SER A 51 -14.18 -5.55 -2.92
C SER A 51 -12.99 -6.13 -3.71
N ALA A 52 -13.25 -6.84 -4.80
CA ALA A 52 -12.23 -7.25 -5.76
C ALA A 52 -12.10 -6.21 -6.87
N SER A 53 -10.89 -5.98 -7.37
CA SER A 53 -10.64 -5.06 -8.49
C SER A 53 -9.40 -5.51 -9.26
N ILE A 54 -9.33 -5.12 -10.54
CA ILE A 54 -8.10 -5.27 -11.33
C ILE A 54 -7.51 -3.88 -11.55
N ILE A 55 -6.25 -3.71 -11.18
CA ILE A 55 -5.50 -2.47 -11.32
C ILE A 55 -4.35 -2.65 -12.31
N LYS A 56 -3.92 -1.55 -12.94
CA LYS A 56 -2.72 -1.51 -13.79
C LYS A 56 -1.54 -0.99 -12.96
N THR A 57 -0.46 -1.76 -12.91
CA THR A 57 0.80 -1.37 -12.23
C THR A 57 1.55 -0.34 -13.07
N LYS A 58 2.51 0.38 -12.46
CA LYS A 58 3.35 1.42 -13.10
C LYS A 58 4.09 0.95 -14.36
N PHE A 59 4.29 -0.36 -14.50
CA PHE A 59 4.94 -0.99 -15.65
C PHE A 59 3.93 -1.48 -16.70
N GLY A 60 2.66 -1.08 -16.59
CA GLY A 60 1.61 -1.40 -17.53
C GLY A 60 0.98 -2.78 -17.38
N ARG A 61 1.37 -3.55 -16.35
CA ARG A 61 0.89 -4.92 -16.10
C ARG A 61 -0.38 -4.93 -15.25
N LEU A 62 -1.27 -5.89 -15.44
CA LEU A 62 -2.50 -6.01 -14.64
C LEU A 62 -2.31 -6.83 -13.36
N TYR A 63 -2.98 -6.41 -12.29
CA TYR A 63 -2.97 -7.06 -10.98
C TYR A 63 -4.40 -7.19 -10.45
N PHE A 64 -4.78 -8.40 -10.06
CA PHE A 64 -6.00 -8.64 -9.31
C PHE A 64 -5.75 -8.33 -7.83
N THR A 65 -6.73 -7.69 -7.18
CA THR A 65 -6.70 -7.40 -5.74
C THR A 65 -8.08 -7.63 -5.15
N ASP A 66 -8.18 -8.51 -4.16
CA ASP A 66 -9.38 -8.71 -3.33
C ASP A 66 -9.10 -8.32 -1.88
N PHE A 67 -9.88 -7.36 -1.38
CA PHE A 67 -9.79 -6.85 -0.01
C PHE A 67 -10.73 -7.58 0.96
N GLY A 68 -11.44 -8.62 0.52
CA GLY A 68 -12.33 -9.42 1.37
C GLY A 68 -11.59 -10.31 2.38
N PRO A 69 -12.33 -11.03 3.25
CA PRO A 69 -11.75 -12.06 4.13
C PRO A 69 -10.99 -13.11 3.31
N GLY A 70 -9.75 -13.42 3.72
CA GLY A 70 -8.85 -14.28 2.94
C GLY A 70 -8.22 -13.56 1.73
N GLY A 71 -8.19 -12.23 1.76
CA GLY A 71 -7.79 -11.37 0.64
C GLY A 71 -6.55 -11.81 -0.12
N PHE A 72 -6.60 -11.63 -1.42
CA PHE A 72 -5.61 -12.12 -2.37
C PHE A 72 -5.17 -11.00 -3.30
N ARG A 73 -3.88 -10.97 -3.65
CA ARG A 73 -3.31 -10.08 -4.66
C ARG A 73 -2.34 -10.85 -5.53
N GLY A 74 -2.43 -10.66 -6.84
CA GLY A 74 -1.56 -11.38 -7.74
C GLY A 74 -1.66 -10.96 -9.20
N LYS A 75 -0.66 -11.37 -9.98
CA LYS A 75 -0.66 -11.29 -11.44
C LYS A 75 -1.61 -12.34 -12.00
N ILE A 76 -1.77 -12.37 -13.32
CA ILE A 76 -2.66 -13.31 -13.99
C ILE A 76 -2.39 -14.78 -13.61
N ILE A 77 -1.12 -15.18 -13.52
CA ILE A 77 -0.75 -16.56 -13.15
C ILE A 77 -1.17 -16.89 -11.71
N ASP A 78 -0.92 -15.97 -10.77
CA ASP A 78 -1.28 -16.15 -9.37
C ASP A 78 -2.81 -16.25 -9.22
N PHE A 79 -3.55 -15.42 -9.96
CA PHE A 79 -5.00 -15.42 -9.99
C PHE A 79 -5.56 -16.76 -10.50
N LEU A 80 -5.04 -17.26 -11.62
CA LEU A 80 -5.50 -18.52 -12.19
C LEU A 80 -5.15 -19.72 -11.31
N ARG A 81 -4.02 -19.72 -10.60
CA ARG A 81 -3.71 -20.75 -9.60
C ARG A 81 -4.69 -20.78 -8.42
N ASN A 82 -5.33 -19.64 -8.11
CA ASN A 82 -6.38 -19.61 -7.10
C ASN A 82 -7.72 -20.14 -7.64
N ILE A 83 -8.02 -19.90 -8.92
CA ILE A 83 -9.21 -20.49 -9.58
C ILE A 83 -9.03 -21.99 -9.80
N TYR A 84 -7.82 -22.43 -10.14
CA TYR A 84 -7.46 -23.81 -10.44
C TYR A 84 -6.36 -24.32 -9.50
N PRO A 85 -6.68 -24.59 -8.21
CA PRO A 85 -5.71 -25.09 -7.24
C PRO A 85 -5.01 -26.37 -7.73
N GLY A 86 -3.70 -26.43 -7.54
CA GLY A 86 -2.87 -27.59 -7.94
C GLY A 86 -2.21 -27.46 -9.31
N SER A 87 -2.59 -26.47 -10.12
CA SER A 87 -1.97 -26.22 -11.43
C SER A 87 -0.60 -25.57 -11.29
N ASN A 88 0.42 -26.12 -11.97
CA ASN A 88 1.76 -25.53 -12.01
C ASN A 88 1.84 -24.39 -13.06
N PHE A 89 3.00 -23.76 -13.22
CA PHE A 89 3.16 -22.63 -14.15
C PHE A 89 2.85 -23.01 -15.60
N ASN A 90 3.39 -24.13 -16.06
CA ASN A 90 3.20 -24.60 -17.44
C ASN A 90 1.77 -25.02 -17.69
N ASP A 91 1.11 -25.67 -16.71
CA ASP A 91 -0.30 -26.04 -16.81
C ASP A 91 -1.17 -24.81 -17.11
N ILE A 92 -0.93 -23.71 -16.38
CA ILE A 92 -1.65 -22.45 -16.60
C ILE A 92 -1.36 -21.85 -17.98
N LEU A 93 -0.11 -21.88 -18.46
CA LEU A 93 0.20 -21.38 -19.81
C LEU A 93 -0.55 -22.18 -20.88
N HIS A 94 -0.53 -23.52 -20.77
CA HIS A 94 -1.24 -24.40 -21.69
C HIS A 94 -2.75 -24.18 -21.63
N GLN A 95 -3.28 -23.95 -20.43
CA GLN A 95 -4.69 -23.66 -20.23
C GLN A 95 -5.08 -22.36 -20.94
N ILE A 96 -4.32 -21.27 -20.77
CA ILE A 96 -4.58 -20.00 -21.46
C ILE A 96 -4.52 -20.16 -22.99
N ASP A 97 -3.51 -20.87 -23.51
CA ASP A 97 -3.36 -21.13 -24.96
C ASP A 97 -4.59 -21.87 -25.53
N ASN A 98 -5.10 -22.84 -24.79
CA ASN A 98 -6.27 -23.64 -25.19
C ASN A 98 -7.59 -22.87 -25.04
N ASP A 99 -7.85 -22.29 -23.87
CA ASP A 99 -9.12 -21.64 -23.53
C ASP A 99 -9.38 -20.40 -24.41
N LEU A 100 -8.31 -19.69 -24.79
CA LEU A 100 -8.37 -18.54 -25.69
C LEU A 100 -8.06 -18.89 -27.15
N ASN A 101 -7.79 -20.16 -27.44
CA ASN A 101 -7.51 -20.68 -28.78
C ASN A 101 -6.39 -19.89 -29.50
N LEU A 102 -5.27 -19.62 -28.79
CA LEU A 102 -4.15 -18.83 -29.33
C LEU A 102 -3.32 -19.65 -30.33
N GLY A 103 -3.27 -20.97 -30.17
CA GLY A 103 -2.67 -21.90 -31.11
C GLY A 103 -1.13 -21.92 -31.08
N ILE A 104 -0.51 -21.45 -30.00
CA ILE A 104 0.95 -21.34 -29.83
C ILE A 104 1.57 -22.74 -29.78
N THR A 105 1.03 -23.63 -28.94
CA THR A 105 1.55 -24.99 -28.76
C THR A 105 1.40 -25.88 -29.99
N ASN A 106 0.36 -25.64 -30.78
CA ASN A 106 0.01 -26.45 -31.95
C ASN A 106 0.60 -25.91 -33.26
N GLY A 107 1.40 -24.83 -33.22
CA GLY A 107 2.00 -24.21 -34.40
C GLY A 107 0.97 -23.67 -35.40
N LYS A 108 -0.20 -23.28 -34.88
CA LYS A 108 -1.33 -22.68 -35.62
C LYS A 108 -1.56 -21.22 -35.22
N ALA A 109 -0.70 -20.65 -34.38
CA ALA A 109 -0.78 -19.26 -33.99
C ALA A 109 -0.80 -18.36 -35.24
N PRO A 110 -1.66 -17.33 -35.27
CA PRO A 110 -1.74 -16.42 -36.41
C PRO A 110 -0.38 -15.78 -36.68
N SER A 111 0.00 -15.67 -37.96
CA SER A 111 1.32 -15.18 -38.40
C SER A 111 1.61 -13.72 -38.04
N LYS A 112 0.61 -12.98 -37.55
CA LYS A 112 0.78 -11.66 -36.95
C LYS A 112 0.22 -11.68 -35.53
N PRO A 113 1.03 -11.34 -34.52
CA PRO A 113 0.54 -11.15 -33.16
C PRO A 113 -0.56 -10.10 -33.16
N ILE A 114 -1.76 -10.48 -32.69
CA ILE A 114 -2.90 -9.56 -32.58
C ILE A 114 -2.68 -8.75 -31.30
N ARG A 115 -1.73 -7.82 -31.35
CA ARG A 115 -1.55 -6.86 -30.27
C ARG A 115 -2.72 -5.87 -30.32
N ARG A 116 -3.81 -6.18 -29.63
CA ARG A 116 -4.76 -5.15 -29.24
C ARG A 116 -4.11 -4.38 -28.11
N THR A 117 -3.68 -3.16 -28.39
CA THR A 117 -3.20 -2.30 -27.32
C THR A 117 -4.37 -2.11 -26.36
N ILE A 118 -4.15 -2.23 -25.05
CA ILE A 118 -5.19 -2.07 -24.02
C ILE A 118 -5.97 -0.74 -24.19
N THR A 119 -5.35 0.25 -24.83
CA THR A 119 -5.94 1.54 -25.21
C THR A 119 -7.12 1.44 -26.17
N ASP A 120 -7.23 0.37 -26.96
CA ASP A 120 -8.16 0.32 -28.10
C ASP A 120 -9.48 -0.39 -27.76
N GLN A 121 -9.51 -1.25 -26.73
CA GLN A 121 -10.71 -2.00 -26.32
C GLN A 121 -11.44 -1.41 -25.11
N VAL A 122 -10.78 -0.55 -24.37
CA VAL A 122 -11.35 0.18 -23.24
C VAL A 122 -11.05 1.62 -23.54
N GLY A 123 -12.06 2.50 -23.55
CA GLY A 123 -11.85 3.96 -23.61
C GLY A 123 -11.06 4.42 -22.38
N TYR A 124 -9.77 4.14 -22.39
CA TYR A 124 -8.82 4.31 -21.32
C TYR A 124 -8.06 5.59 -21.65
N THR A 125 -8.57 6.71 -21.15
CA THR A 125 -7.67 7.77 -20.69
C THR A 125 -6.76 7.15 -19.65
N ASP A 126 -5.49 7.55 -19.59
CA ASP A 126 -4.47 7.12 -18.60
C ASP A 126 -4.88 7.42 -17.14
N ASP A 127 -5.99 6.84 -16.67
CA ASP A 127 -6.39 6.75 -15.28
C ASP A 127 -5.64 5.56 -14.70
N TYR A 128 -4.34 5.77 -14.55
CA TYR A 128 -3.49 5.13 -13.57
C TYR A 128 -4.07 5.43 -12.20
N GLN A 129 -5.19 4.77 -11.84
CA GLN A 129 -5.94 4.99 -10.60
C GLN A 129 -5.84 6.46 -10.20
N SER A 130 -6.25 7.41 -11.08
CA SER A 130 -5.74 8.78 -11.06
C SER A 130 -5.65 9.24 -9.61
N PHE A 131 -4.41 9.31 -9.11
CA PHE A 131 -4.18 9.66 -7.73
C PHE A 131 -4.86 10.99 -7.58
N LYS A 132 -6.02 11.01 -6.90
CA LYS A 132 -6.88 12.18 -6.91
C LYS A 132 -6.03 13.40 -6.66
N LEU A 133 -6.19 14.42 -7.48
CA LEU A 133 -5.42 15.64 -7.33
C LEU A 133 -5.87 16.29 -6.02
N ILE A 134 -5.06 16.14 -4.97
CA ILE A 134 -5.29 16.78 -3.68
C ILE A 134 -4.51 18.09 -3.70
N GLN A 135 -5.23 19.20 -3.53
CA GLN A 135 -4.64 20.53 -3.41
C GLN A 135 -5.05 21.13 -2.08
N VAL A 136 -4.08 21.71 -1.38
CA VAL A 136 -4.24 22.28 -0.05
C VAL A 136 -3.79 23.73 -0.09
N THR A 137 -4.64 24.63 0.39
CA THR A 137 -4.22 25.97 0.79
C THR A 137 -3.94 25.93 2.29
N PRO A 138 -2.68 26.03 2.73
CA PRO A 138 -2.36 26.04 4.15
C PRO A 138 -2.83 27.34 4.80
N LYS A 139 -3.17 27.28 6.09
CA LYS A 139 -3.38 28.45 6.95
C LYS A 139 -2.45 28.39 8.17
N PRO A 140 -2.22 29.50 8.88
CA PRO A 140 -1.46 29.48 10.12
C PRO A 140 -2.11 28.56 11.17
N PHE A 141 -1.28 27.95 12.01
CA PHE A 141 -1.76 27.24 13.20
C PHE A 141 -2.37 28.23 14.21
N CYS A 142 -3.47 27.83 14.85
CA CYS A 142 -4.11 28.56 15.95
C CYS A 142 -3.93 27.85 17.30
N SER A 143 -4.46 28.44 18.37
CA SER A 143 -4.41 27.90 19.74
C SER A 143 -4.97 26.48 19.84
N GLU A 144 -6.06 26.20 19.12
CA GLU A 144 -6.73 24.90 19.13
C GLU A 144 -5.86 23.82 18.50
N ASP A 145 -5.06 24.17 17.48
CA ASP A 145 -4.13 23.24 16.85
C ASP A 145 -3.01 22.87 17.82
N PHE A 146 -2.43 23.85 18.51
CA PHE A 146 -1.40 23.59 19.52
C PHE A 146 -1.95 22.83 20.72
N LYS A 147 -3.21 23.10 21.12
CA LYS A 147 -3.90 22.31 22.13
C LYS A 147 -4.06 20.86 21.65
N PHE A 148 -4.45 20.64 20.41
CA PHE A 148 -4.64 19.31 19.85
C PHE A 148 -3.33 18.51 19.77
N TRP A 149 -2.30 19.07 19.13
CA TRP A 149 -1.00 18.40 18.97
C TRP A 149 -0.24 18.30 20.30
N GLY A 150 -0.43 19.27 21.19
CA GLY A 150 0.12 19.27 22.55
C GLY A 150 -0.39 18.12 23.42
N MET A 151 -1.60 17.60 23.17
CA MET A 151 -2.05 16.35 23.83
C MET A 151 -1.14 15.17 23.54
N TYR A 152 -0.41 15.19 22.43
CA TYR A 152 0.55 14.15 22.04
C TYR A 152 2.00 14.56 22.34
N HIS A 153 2.20 15.63 23.11
CA HIS A 153 3.50 16.23 23.40
C HIS A 153 4.29 16.64 22.15
N LEU A 154 3.58 17.08 21.10
CA LEU A 154 4.16 17.59 19.86
C LEU A 154 4.07 19.11 19.82
N ASP A 155 5.21 19.77 19.60
CA ASP A 155 5.29 21.22 19.47
C ASP A 155 5.46 21.68 18.02
N LYS A 156 5.54 23.00 17.80
CA LYS A 156 5.69 23.60 16.47
C LYS A 156 6.96 23.12 15.75
N SER A 157 8.04 22.83 16.47
CA SER A 157 9.28 22.32 15.87
C SER A 157 9.11 20.89 15.39
N ASP A 158 8.40 20.04 16.13
CA ASP A 158 8.09 18.66 15.74
C ASP A 158 7.16 18.59 14.52
N LEU A 159 6.17 19.50 14.44
CA LEU A 159 5.26 19.58 13.30
C LEU A 159 5.97 20.03 12.01
N LYS A 160 7.07 20.77 12.11
CA LYS A 160 7.89 21.22 10.98
C LYS A 160 8.87 20.17 10.45
N LYS A 161 9.17 19.13 11.23
CA LYS A 161 10.00 18.00 10.77
C LYS A 161 9.22 17.15 9.75
N GLU A 162 9.93 16.51 8.84
CA GLU A 162 9.32 15.60 7.85
C GLU A 162 8.56 14.45 8.56
N PRO A 163 7.36 14.05 8.08
CA PRO A 163 6.55 14.76 7.10
C PRO A 163 5.96 16.04 7.71
N VAL A 164 6.08 17.16 7.00
CA VAL A 164 5.66 18.48 7.51
C VAL A 164 4.14 18.51 7.67
N VAL A 165 3.68 18.99 8.82
CA VAL A 165 2.24 19.17 9.10
C VAL A 165 1.82 20.58 8.74
N TYR A 166 0.76 20.68 7.94
CA TYR A 166 0.10 21.92 7.61
C TYR A 166 -1.30 21.94 8.21
N ARG A 167 -1.70 23.09 8.74
CA ARG A 167 -3.11 23.36 9.01
C ARG A 167 -3.80 23.68 7.68
N VAL A 168 -4.85 22.93 7.36
CA VAL A 168 -5.59 23.09 6.09
C VAL A 168 -6.59 24.24 6.23
N GLY A 169 -6.49 25.23 5.34
CA GLY A 169 -7.45 26.33 5.20
C GLY A 169 -8.48 26.07 4.11
N ALA A 170 -8.04 25.53 2.96
CA ALA A 170 -8.92 25.04 1.91
C ALA A 170 -8.40 23.71 1.36
N LEU A 171 -9.33 22.81 1.00
CA LEU A 171 -9.04 21.50 0.42
C LEU A 171 -9.78 21.37 -0.90
N TYR A 172 -9.07 20.94 -1.94
CA TYR A 172 -9.64 20.58 -3.22
C TYR A 172 -9.25 19.16 -3.57
N ILE A 173 -10.20 18.40 -4.10
CA ILE A 173 -10.00 17.05 -4.63
C ILE A 173 -10.46 17.10 -6.08
N ASP A 174 -9.56 16.82 -7.02
CA ASP A 174 -9.83 16.90 -8.46
C ASP A 174 -10.40 18.26 -8.87
N LYS A 175 -9.82 19.33 -8.32
CA LYS A 175 -10.25 20.74 -8.48
C LYS A 175 -11.63 21.06 -7.89
N ILE A 176 -12.30 20.11 -7.25
CA ILE A 176 -13.58 20.33 -6.56
C ILE A 176 -13.27 20.71 -5.10
N LYS A 177 -13.82 21.85 -4.66
CA LYS A 177 -13.68 22.32 -3.28
C LYS A 177 -14.41 21.38 -2.33
N ILE A 178 -13.70 20.91 -1.30
CA ILE A 178 -14.27 20.15 -0.20
C ILE A 178 -14.61 21.10 0.93
N GLU A 179 -15.81 20.96 1.48
CA GLU A 179 -16.27 21.75 2.61
C GLU A 179 -15.49 21.38 3.88
N ILE A 180 -15.02 22.40 4.59
CA ILE A 180 -14.34 22.32 5.87
C ILE A 180 -15.08 23.26 6.82
N GLY A 181 -15.54 22.73 7.95
CA GLY A 181 -16.22 23.55 8.95
C GLY A 181 -15.29 24.63 9.51
N SER A 182 -15.84 25.79 9.89
CA SER A 182 -15.05 26.93 10.41
C SER A 182 -14.14 26.56 11.58
N ASN A 183 -14.63 25.70 12.48
CA ASN A 183 -13.93 25.23 13.67
C ASN A 183 -13.34 23.81 13.50
N GLU A 184 -13.39 23.25 12.31
CA GLU A 184 -12.96 21.88 12.08
C GLU A 184 -11.43 21.76 12.04
N LEU A 185 -10.87 20.87 12.85
CA LEU A 185 -9.46 20.50 12.79
C LEU A 185 -9.22 19.60 11.57
N VAL A 186 -8.42 20.10 10.64
CA VAL A 186 -8.03 19.43 9.39
C VAL A 186 -6.57 19.72 9.15
N TYR A 187 -5.79 18.65 9.02
CA TYR A 187 -4.35 18.70 8.82
C TYR A 187 -3.95 18.02 7.53
N GLY A 188 -2.89 18.52 6.90
CA GLY A 188 -2.30 17.93 5.70
C GLY A 188 -0.84 17.59 5.96
N PHE A 189 -0.46 16.36 5.64
CA PHE A 189 0.93 15.92 5.61
C PHE A 189 1.42 15.97 4.17
N LEU A 190 2.47 16.77 3.92
CA LEU A 190 3.09 16.89 2.60
C LEU A 190 4.22 15.87 2.46
N PHE A 191 4.16 15.09 1.39
CA PHE A 191 5.16 14.11 0.99
C PHE A 191 5.86 14.53 -0.30
N GLU A 192 7.00 13.88 -0.59
CA GLU A 192 7.74 14.09 -1.82
C GLU A 192 6.84 13.90 -3.06
N GLY A 193 7.12 14.69 -4.10
CA GLY A 193 6.29 14.72 -5.31
C GLY A 193 4.99 15.50 -5.17
N GLY A 194 4.86 16.33 -4.12
CA GLY A 194 3.68 17.18 -3.90
C GLY A 194 2.44 16.40 -3.50
N LYS A 195 2.62 15.21 -2.91
CA LYS A 195 1.53 14.33 -2.50
C LYS A 195 1.08 14.65 -1.08
N TRP A 196 -0.21 14.46 -0.82
CA TRP A 196 -0.87 14.85 0.42
C TRP A 196 -1.57 13.67 1.07
N LYS A 197 -1.46 13.64 2.41
CA LYS A 197 -2.34 12.84 3.28
C LYS A 197 -3.08 13.79 4.20
N ILE A 198 -4.39 13.85 4.05
CA ILE A 198 -5.29 14.69 4.82
C ILE A 198 -5.84 13.91 6.01
N TYR A 199 -5.85 14.56 7.16
CA TYR A 199 -6.29 14.02 8.43
C TYR A 199 -7.35 14.93 9.07
N ARG A 200 -8.54 14.37 9.32
CA ARG A 200 -9.66 15.01 10.01
C ARG A 200 -9.87 14.30 11.36
N PRO A 201 -9.14 14.66 12.43
CA PRO A 201 -9.15 13.95 13.72
C PRO A 201 -10.53 13.73 14.33
N LEU A 202 -11.45 14.69 14.14
CA LEU A 202 -12.77 14.71 14.77
C LEU A 202 -13.88 14.13 13.88
N ALA A 203 -13.55 13.62 12.70
CA ALA A 203 -14.53 12.98 11.83
C ALA A 203 -15.02 11.65 12.44
N GLU A 204 -16.33 11.45 12.48
CA GLU A 204 -16.97 10.25 13.04
C GLU A 204 -16.69 8.99 12.22
N ASN A 205 -16.70 9.13 10.88
CA ASN A 205 -16.48 8.02 9.96
C ASN A 205 -15.02 7.89 9.53
N LYS A 206 -14.49 6.65 9.52
CA LYS A 206 -13.13 6.35 9.05
C LYS A 206 -12.85 6.86 7.63
N LYS A 207 -13.86 6.82 6.74
CA LYS A 207 -13.74 7.28 5.34
C LYS A 207 -13.54 8.79 5.20
N ASP A 208 -13.99 9.57 6.18
CA ASP A 208 -13.88 11.03 6.18
C ASP A 208 -12.66 11.51 6.98
N LYS A 209 -12.18 10.65 7.89
CA LYS A 209 -10.95 10.88 8.67
C LYS A 209 -9.70 11.00 7.81
N TRP A 210 -9.64 10.27 6.68
CA TRP A 210 -8.45 10.17 5.85
C TRP A 210 -8.75 10.36 4.35
N ARG A 211 -7.97 11.23 3.70
CA ARG A 211 -7.85 11.29 2.23
C ARG A 211 -6.37 11.25 1.87
N CYS A 212 -5.98 10.47 0.88
CA CYS A 212 -4.58 10.27 0.54
C CYS A 212 -4.42 10.11 -0.96
N ASN A 213 -3.39 10.74 -1.52
CA ASN A 213 -2.94 10.48 -2.89
C ASN A 213 -1.45 10.10 -2.94
N VAL A 214 -0.89 9.72 -1.80
CA VAL A 214 0.46 9.19 -1.65
C VAL A 214 0.46 7.72 -2.08
N PRO A 215 1.35 7.30 -3.00
CA PRO A 215 1.57 5.91 -3.36
C PRO A 215 1.78 5.01 -2.15
N HIS A 216 1.24 3.80 -2.23
CA HIS A 216 1.25 2.81 -1.16
C HIS A 216 2.66 2.37 -0.74
N ASP A 217 3.59 2.37 -1.68
CA ASP A 217 5.00 2.01 -1.55
C ASP A 217 5.91 3.21 -1.20
N GLN A 218 5.37 4.43 -1.12
CA GLN A 218 6.17 5.60 -0.78
C GLN A 218 6.43 5.66 0.73
N LEU A 219 7.68 5.37 1.10
CA LEU A 219 8.20 5.54 2.45
C LEU A 219 8.50 7.01 2.75
N TYR A 220 8.49 7.39 4.02
CA TYR A 220 8.86 8.73 4.49
C TYR A 220 9.90 8.68 5.60
N GLY A 221 10.76 9.69 5.68
CA GLY A 221 11.90 9.70 6.61
C GLY A 221 13.07 8.80 6.22
N ILE A 222 12.92 7.95 5.20
CA ILE A 222 13.95 6.97 4.79
C ILE A 222 15.28 7.61 4.35
N LYS A 223 15.24 8.80 3.75
CA LYS A 223 16.42 9.53 3.28
C LYS A 223 17.28 10.09 4.41
N SER A 224 16.69 10.28 5.59
CA SER A 224 17.37 10.81 6.78
C SER A 224 18.03 9.73 7.62
N LEU A 225 17.91 8.46 7.21
CA LEU A 225 18.41 7.33 7.96
C LEU A 225 19.94 7.24 7.91
N ASN A 226 20.55 6.86 9.03
CA ASN A 226 21.95 6.49 9.16
C ASN A 226 22.08 4.94 9.12
N PRO A 227 22.67 4.35 8.07
CA PRO A 227 22.82 2.90 7.93
C PRO A 227 23.68 2.22 9.00
N SER A 228 24.50 2.97 9.74
CA SER A 228 25.30 2.43 10.85
C SER A 228 24.49 2.19 12.13
N LYS A 229 23.28 2.75 12.23
CA LYS A 229 22.34 2.52 13.33
C LYS A 229 21.22 1.60 12.84
N GLY A 230 20.51 0.90 13.72
CA GLY A 230 19.30 0.19 13.35
C GLY A 230 18.15 1.12 12.95
N ALA A 231 17.17 0.64 12.20
CA ALA A 231 16.04 1.46 11.75
C ALA A 231 14.76 1.15 12.53
N PHE A 232 13.89 2.15 12.71
CA PHE A 232 12.59 1.97 13.33
C PHE A 232 11.45 2.29 12.36
N GLN A 233 10.70 1.25 11.94
CA GLN A 233 9.56 1.34 11.04
C GLN A 233 8.27 1.68 11.79
N ILE A 234 7.54 2.69 11.30
CA ILE A 234 6.30 3.15 11.92
C ILE A 234 5.20 3.39 10.88
N LYS A 235 3.98 2.90 11.15
CA LYS A 235 2.89 2.97 10.16
C LYS A 235 2.13 4.30 10.10
N ALA A 236 1.98 5.01 11.22
CA ALA A 236 1.20 6.24 11.25
C ALA A 236 2.07 7.48 11.48
N VAL A 237 1.77 8.56 10.77
CA VAL A 237 2.52 9.83 10.84
C VAL A 237 2.52 10.42 12.25
N LYS A 238 1.39 10.27 12.97
CA LYS A 238 1.24 10.73 14.36
C LYS A 238 2.24 10.00 15.26
N ASP A 239 2.28 8.67 15.19
CA ASP A 239 3.23 7.82 15.93
C ASP A 239 4.67 8.06 15.52
N PHE A 240 4.91 8.23 14.22
CA PHE A 240 6.23 8.54 13.69
C PHE A 240 6.79 9.82 14.32
N LYS A 241 5.97 10.87 14.40
CA LYS A 241 6.39 12.14 15.02
C LYS A 241 6.72 11.97 16.50
N VAL A 242 5.92 11.22 17.24
CA VAL A 242 6.18 10.95 18.65
C VAL A 242 7.47 10.13 18.83
N ALA A 243 7.62 9.03 18.09
CA ALA A 243 8.79 8.16 18.19
C ALA A 243 10.09 8.85 17.76
N SER A 244 10.03 9.69 16.72
CA SER A 244 11.19 10.43 16.19
C SER A 244 11.81 11.41 17.20
N LYS A 245 11.12 11.69 18.31
CA LYS A 245 11.67 12.47 19.43
C LYS A 245 12.68 11.69 20.26
N PHE A 246 12.58 10.36 20.27
CA PHE A 246 13.39 9.47 21.10
C PHE A 246 14.34 8.60 20.29
N TYR A 247 14.05 8.40 19.00
CA TYR A 247 14.92 7.69 18.08
C TYR A 247 15.01 8.39 16.74
N ASP A 248 16.21 8.83 16.36
CA ASP A 248 16.43 9.64 15.15
C ASP A 248 16.35 8.81 13.86
N ASN A 249 16.61 7.51 13.94
CA ASN A 249 16.64 6.61 12.79
C ASN A 249 15.27 5.95 12.50
N CYS A 250 14.21 6.77 12.45
CA CYS A 250 12.85 6.32 12.12
C CYS A 250 12.52 6.49 10.64
N TYR A 251 11.77 5.55 10.07
CA TYR A 251 11.06 5.74 8.80
C TYR A 251 9.61 5.30 8.95
N GLY A 252 8.76 5.74 8.04
CA GLY A 252 7.37 5.35 8.06
C GLY A 252 6.82 4.80 6.75
N ILE A 253 5.78 3.99 6.91
CA ILE A 253 5.07 3.27 5.85
C ILE A 253 3.64 3.80 5.71
N GLN A 254 2.97 3.58 4.57
CA GLN A 254 1.62 4.13 4.35
C GLN A 254 0.48 3.29 4.96
N TYR A 255 0.65 1.97 4.97
CA TYR A 255 -0.32 0.99 5.44
C TYR A 255 0.40 -0.32 5.82
N GLU A 256 -0.31 -1.27 6.42
CA GLU A 256 0.23 -2.56 6.82
C GLU A 256 -0.04 -3.59 5.72
N GLY A 257 1.02 -4.13 5.15
CA GLY A 257 0.92 -5.09 4.07
C GLY A 257 2.29 -5.62 3.67
N ASN A 258 2.26 -6.66 2.84
CA ASN A 258 3.45 -7.36 2.35
C ASN A 258 4.20 -6.61 1.23
N ASN A 259 3.56 -5.68 0.54
CA ASN A 259 4.14 -4.97 -0.61
C ASN A 259 4.33 -3.47 -0.34
N VAL A 260 4.55 -3.10 0.93
CA VAL A 260 4.67 -1.69 1.34
C VAL A 260 6.09 -1.16 1.13
N ILE A 261 7.07 -2.06 1.15
CA ILE A 261 8.47 -1.74 0.91
C ILE A 261 8.78 -2.17 -0.53
N GLY A 262 9.14 -1.20 -1.38
CA GLY A 262 9.58 -1.48 -2.75
C GLY A 262 10.92 -2.22 -2.78
N GLU A 263 11.26 -2.85 -3.90
CA GLU A 263 12.47 -3.66 -4.03
C GLU A 263 13.76 -2.87 -3.74
N ALA A 264 13.85 -1.63 -4.25
CA ALA A 264 14.99 -0.76 -4.01
C ALA A 264 15.13 -0.38 -2.52
N ASP A 265 14.01 -0.02 -1.89
CA ASP A 265 13.99 0.32 -0.46
C ASP A 265 14.28 -0.89 0.41
N MET A 266 13.78 -2.08 0.04
CA MET A 266 14.09 -3.33 0.72
C MET A 266 15.60 -3.60 0.70
N LYS A 267 16.24 -3.48 -0.47
CA LYS A 267 17.69 -3.65 -0.60
C LYS A 267 18.46 -2.64 0.27
N TYR A 268 18.01 -1.39 0.33
CA TYR A 268 18.60 -0.38 1.19
C TYR A 268 18.42 -0.69 2.67
N LEU A 269 17.20 -1.02 3.10
CA LEU A 269 16.89 -1.35 4.50
C LEU A 269 17.66 -2.59 4.98
N LEU A 270 17.88 -3.57 4.12
CA LEU A 270 18.70 -4.75 4.45
C LEU A 270 20.19 -4.43 4.68
N THR A 271 20.66 -3.19 4.43
CA THR A 271 22.01 -2.76 4.84
C THR A 271 22.13 -2.45 6.32
N PHE A 272 21.01 -2.16 7.01
CA PHE A 272 20.98 -1.77 8.41
C PHE A 272 21.28 -2.97 9.33
N PRO A 273 21.79 -2.77 10.56
CA PRO A 273 22.04 -3.86 11.50
C PRO A 273 20.76 -4.62 11.87
N TRP A 274 19.67 -3.90 12.08
CA TRP A 274 18.35 -4.41 12.44
C TRP A 274 17.27 -3.39 12.07
N ILE A 275 16.04 -3.86 11.97
CA ILE A 275 14.85 -3.05 11.67
C ILE A 275 13.74 -3.44 12.64
N LEU A 276 13.35 -2.53 13.53
CA LEU A 276 12.20 -2.73 14.43
C LEU A 276 10.90 -2.37 13.72
N ILE A 277 9.88 -3.23 13.81
CA ILE A 277 8.58 -3.04 13.14
C ILE A 277 7.49 -2.71 14.16
N CYS A 278 7.04 -1.46 14.19
CA CYS A 278 5.87 -1.02 14.96
C CYS A 278 4.62 -0.93 14.09
N ASN A 279 3.89 -2.05 14.02
CA ASN A 279 2.55 -2.13 13.43
C ASN A 279 1.47 -2.14 14.52
N ASP A 280 0.22 -1.94 14.12
CA ASP A 280 -0.93 -1.98 15.01
C ASP A 280 -1.09 -3.40 15.62
N PRO A 281 -1.54 -3.52 16.88
CA PRO A 281 -1.72 -4.82 17.55
C PRO A 281 -3.00 -5.55 17.09
N ASP A 282 -3.34 -5.47 15.81
CA ASP A 282 -4.46 -6.17 15.18
C ASP A 282 -3.99 -7.31 14.27
N GLU A 283 -4.94 -8.04 13.66
CA GLU A 283 -4.61 -9.19 12.81
C GLU A 283 -3.80 -8.79 11.57
N ALA A 284 -4.07 -7.62 10.98
CA ALA A 284 -3.38 -7.15 9.79
C ALA A 284 -1.93 -6.76 10.12
N GLY A 285 -1.74 -6.01 11.21
CA GLY A 285 -0.43 -5.61 11.70
C GLY A 285 0.44 -6.81 12.09
N LYS A 286 -0.13 -7.82 12.75
CA LYS A 286 0.56 -9.08 13.08
C LYS A 286 1.01 -9.83 11.83
N LYS A 287 0.12 -10.04 10.85
CA LYS A 287 0.46 -10.71 9.58
C LYS A 287 1.55 -9.96 8.82
N ALA A 288 1.48 -8.63 8.78
CA ALA A 288 2.50 -7.82 8.14
C ALA A 288 3.87 -7.95 8.84
N THR A 289 3.89 -7.94 10.18
CA THR A 289 5.11 -8.15 10.96
C THR A 289 5.69 -9.54 10.71
N GLU A 290 4.86 -10.60 10.82
CA GLU A 290 5.25 -11.98 10.55
C GLU A 290 5.87 -12.14 9.16
N TYR A 291 5.23 -11.58 8.13
CA TYR A 291 5.75 -11.58 6.77
C TYR A 291 7.19 -11.04 6.70
N TYR A 292 7.45 -9.81 7.14
CA TYR A 292 8.80 -9.23 7.04
C TYR A 292 9.82 -9.97 7.93
N THR A 293 9.43 -10.41 9.13
CA THR A 293 10.32 -11.19 10.00
C THR A 293 10.69 -12.56 9.40
N SER A 294 9.80 -13.16 8.60
CA SER A 294 10.05 -14.42 7.88
C SER A 294 10.95 -14.23 6.66
N LEU A 295 10.92 -13.05 6.04
CA LEU A 295 11.75 -12.74 4.87
C LEU A 295 13.23 -12.57 5.25
N ASN A 296 13.51 -11.93 6.38
CA ASN A 296 14.87 -11.68 6.81
C ASN A 296 14.97 -11.48 8.33
N ASN A 297 15.98 -12.08 8.96
CA ASN A 297 16.20 -12.03 10.40
C ASN A 297 16.55 -10.64 10.94
N LYS A 298 16.88 -9.68 10.08
CA LYS A 298 17.09 -8.27 10.43
C LYS A 298 15.80 -7.56 10.82
N PHE A 299 14.66 -7.98 10.28
CA PHE A 299 13.36 -7.46 10.71
C PHE A 299 12.98 -8.09 12.04
N LYS A 300 12.62 -7.25 13.01
CA LYS A 300 12.30 -7.64 14.39
C LYS A 300 10.98 -7.00 14.81
N PRO A 301 10.10 -7.72 15.51
CA PRO A 301 8.85 -7.16 15.98
C PRO A 301 9.14 -6.12 17.08
N PHE A 302 8.47 -4.97 17.01
CA PHE A 302 8.40 -4.04 18.13
C PHE A 302 7.25 -4.44 19.05
N ILE A 303 7.53 -4.61 20.33
CA ILE A 303 6.56 -5.08 21.32
C ILE A 303 6.13 -3.93 22.22
N ILE A 304 4.85 -3.59 22.14
CA ILE A 304 4.17 -2.74 23.12
C ILE A 304 3.72 -3.64 24.29
N PRO A 305 4.08 -3.32 25.54
CA PRO A 305 3.61 -4.09 26.70
C PRO A 305 2.08 -4.18 26.76
N SER A 306 1.57 -5.37 27.11
CA SER A 306 0.12 -5.64 27.17
C SER A 306 -0.65 -4.71 28.11
N SER A 307 0.00 -4.19 29.16
CA SER A 307 -0.54 -3.17 30.07
C SER A 307 -0.98 -1.88 29.35
N TYR A 308 -0.52 -1.63 28.13
CA TYR A 308 -0.86 -0.45 27.33
C TYR A 308 -1.80 -0.75 26.14
N ILE A 309 -2.19 -2.01 25.94
CA ILE A 309 -3.04 -2.45 24.82
C ILE A 309 -4.49 -2.71 25.27
N THR A 310 -4.71 -2.97 26.56
CA THR A 310 -6.00 -3.39 27.13
C THR A 310 -7.00 -2.22 27.23
N PRO A 311 -8.31 -2.45 26.99
CA PRO A 311 -9.35 -1.43 27.17
C PRO A 311 -9.28 -0.72 28.54
N PRO A 312 -9.61 0.58 28.62
CA PRO A 312 -10.25 1.39 27.58
C PRO A 312 -9.29 1.93 26.51
N ILE A 313 -8.00 1.56 26.54
CA ILE A 313 -6.99 2.24 25.74
C ILE A 313 -6.16 1.27 24.91
N ARG A 314 -6.51 1.17 23.62
CA ARG A 314 -5.71 0.47 22.60
C ARG A 314 -4.66 1.45 22.08
N LYS A 315 -3.51 1.54 22.75
CA LYS A 315 -2.61 2.67 22.50
C LYS A 315 -1.58 2.37 21.41
N ASP A 316 -1.74 3.06 20.28
CA ASP A 316 -0.61 3.40 19.41
C ASP A 316 0.40 4.28 20.19
N LEU A 317 1.63 4.46 19.70
CA LEU A 317 2.67 5.19 20.43
C LEU A 317 2.24 6.61 20.80
N ALA A 318 1.46 7.27 19.94
CA ALA A 318 0.91 8.57 20.21
C ALA A 318 -0.12 8.56 21.35
N ASP A 319 -1.01 7.58 21.39
CA ASP A 319 -1.95 7.43 22.50
C ASP A 319 -1.23 7.02 23.80
N ILE A 320 -0.10 6.30 23.73
CA ILE A 320 0.79 6.08 24.90
C ILE A 320 1.34 7.41 25.39
N ALA A 321 1.91 8.23 24.49
CA ALA A 321 2.42 9.54 24.86
C ALA A 321 1.31 10.40 25.49
N ARG A 322 0.12 10.44 24.89
CA ARG A 322 -1.00 11.26 25.36
C ARG A 322 -1.44 10.95 26.78
N HIS A 323 -1.46 9.67 27.14
CA HIS A 323 -2.07 9.23 28.39
C HIS A 323 -1.06 8.83 29.47
N TYR A 324 0.18 8.48 29.11
CA TYR A 324 1.24 8.09 30.04
C TYR A 324 2.50 8.96 29.93
N GLY A 325 2.48 9.97 29.07
CA GLY A 325 3.59 10.89 28.86
C GLY A 325 4.68 10.37 27.92
N PRO A 326 5.51 11.29 27.41
CA PRO A 326 6.56 11.00 26.42
C PRO A 326 7.62 10.04 26.94
N GLY A 327 8.01 10.16 28.22
CA GLY A 327 9.01 9.27 28.82
C GLY A 327 8.59 7.81 28.90
N THR A 328 7.29 7.51 28.84
CA THR A 328 6.81 6.12 28.73
C THR A 328 7.09 5.55 27.35
N VAL A 329 6.91 6.34 26.29
CA VAL A 329 7.25 5.93 24.92
C VAL A 329 8.75 5.69 24.80
N GLU A 330 9.57 6.61 25.31
CA GLU A 330 11.03 6.49 25.33
C GLU A 330 11.49 5.17 25.97
N ARG A 331 10.98 4.85 27.18
CA ARG A 331 11.32 3.60 27.86
C ARG A 331 10.93 2.35 27.07
N ILE A 332 9.78 2.36 26.39
CA ILE A 332 9.36 1.22 25.55
C ILE A 332 10.31 1.08 24.36
N ILE A 333 10.69 2.18 23.72
CA ILE A 333 11.62 2.17 22.58
C ILE A 333 12.99 1.64 23.01
N ILE A 334 13.57 2.19 24.07
CA ILE A 334 14.88 1.77 24.59
C ILE A 334 14.87 0.29 24.95
N LYS A 335 13.85 -0.16 25.69
CA LYS A 335 13.73 -1.57 26.08
C LYS A 335 13.68 -2.52 24.87
N ASN A 336 12.98 -2.15 23.80
CA ASN A 336 12.96 -2.96 22.57
C ASN A 336 14.34 -3.01 21.91
N ILE A 337 15.07 -1.90 21.89
CA ILE A 337 16.43 -1.83 21.32
C ILE A 337 17.43 -2.66 22.15
N GLU A 338 17.33 -2.63 23.47
CA GLU A 338 18.20 -3.41 24.38
C GLU A 338 18.01 -4.94 24.25
N THR A 339 16.89 -5.37 23.67
CA THR A 339 16.58 -6.81 23.46
C THR A 339 17.00 -7.36 22.09
N LEU A 340 17.61 -6.53 21.25
CA LEU A 340 18.12 -6.89 19.92
C LEU A 340 19.52 -7.47 20.00
#